data_AF-A0A1S8B8N0-F1
#
_entry.id   AF-A0A1S8B8N0-F1
#
_cell.length_a   1.000
_cell.length_b   1.000
_cell.length_c   1.000
_cell.angle_alpha   90.00
_cell.angle_beta   90.00
_cell.angle_gamma   90.00
#
_symmetry.space_group_name_H-M   'P 1'
#
loop_
_entity.id
_entity.type
_entity.pdbx_description
1 polymer ?
#
loop_
_entity_poly.entity_id
_entity_poly.type
_entity_poly.pdbx_seq_one_letter_code
_entity_poly.pdbx_strand_id
1 'polypeptide(L)'
;MPSRLPSSFTSSVSQCIPAARLQCTSHASHQWHARSFSRSCRNEQTQLRRQMYDWLNGPGAKLRHPLPGSTNYLGAYDKFGNLLRDPGDEPPKPRERSEEEPSDGGLEERIEGLKAKEDEEARADRTLPPESKQDLSPFPLNKHFHSQPVLSEELREKIYEDVAHTTLPKSAALSVASTNYKVTMERVAAVVRLKTMEKQWEAEGKPMAKPYAKAVLQMLPTTRLAPQITRQPDHEPIADIRVHPATRQQLFVPVSESRRFTRTDAARAFAPDLLPAEKRIPHPDLVEVERDGLDGLGYEERIDRQKARNERHALDKTRAERKALERASRTSRIQGRRWDFRFHDFSVEQVGRDGRHPAGVGWRYGAPHEDRKRGQVKIPKKVDA
;
A
#
# COMPACT_ATOMS: atom_id res chain seq x y z
N MET A 1 -27.88 51.97 -15.88
CA MET A 1 -28.95 51.64 -16.86
C MET A 1 -29.12 50.13 -16.90
N PRO A 2 -30.19 49.57 -16.29
CA PRO A 2 -30.40 48.12 -16.18
C PRO A 2 -31.47 47.61 -17.15
N SER A 3 -31.33 46.36 -17.59
CA SER A 3 -32.40 45.52 -18.14
C SER A 3 -32.29 44.14 -17.45
N ARG A 4 -33.16 43.83 -16.48
CA ARG A 4 -34.46 43.11 -16.61
C ARG A 4 -34.31 41.72 -17.26
N LEU A 5 -34.80 40.58 -16.77
CA LEU A 5 -35.31 39.98 -15.52
C LEU A 5 -35.42 38.44 -15.83
N PRO A 6 -35.71 37.55 -14.86
CA PRO A 6 -35.39 36.11 -14.85
C PRO A 6 -36.57 35.18 -15.19
N SER A 7 -36.34 33.85 -15.23
CA SER A 7 -37.43 32.87 -15.14
C SER A 7 -37.07 31.65 -14.27
N SER A 8 -37.74 31.59 -13.13
CA SER A 8 -37.85 30.50 -12.16
C SER A 8 -38.79 29.39 -12.64
N PHE A 9 -38.46 28.12 -12.37
CA PHE A 9 -39.39 26.99 -12.47
C PHE A 9 -39.78 26.51 -11.06
N THR A 10 -41.06 26.61 -10.74
CA THR A 10 -41.69 26.00 -9.57
C THR A 10 -42.84 25.08 -9.98
N SER A 11 -42.90 23.96 -9.27
CA SER A 11 -43.96 22.96 -9.10
C SER A 11 -45.40 23.40 -9.38
N SER A 12 -46.15 22.55 -10.08
CA SER A 12 -47.61 22.57 -10.11
C SER A 12 -48.18 21.35 -9.38
N VAL A 13 -48.98 21.66 -8.35
CA VAL A 13 -49.86 20.78 -7.60
C VAL A 13 -51.23 20.88 -8.27
N SER A 14 -51.90 19.76 -8.53
CA SER A 14 -53.31 19.76 -8.95
C SER A 14 -54.15 18.97 -7.96
N GLN A 15 -55.00 19.69 -7.23
CA GLN A 15 -56.18 19.19 -6.54
C GLN A 15 -57.38 19.96 -7.11
N CYS A 16 -58.43 19.24 -7.49
CA CYS A 16 -59.80 19.75 -7.65
C CYS A 16 -60.79 18.65 -7.23
N ILE A 17 -61.81 19.05 -6.48
CA ILE A 17 -62.93 18.35 -5.82
C ILE A 17 -64.19 19.24 -6.10
N PRO A 18 -65.49 18.87 -5.95
CA PRO A 18 -66.30 17.64 -6.15
C PRO A 18 -67.63 17.89 -6.95
N ALA A 19 -68.56 16.91 -6.88
CA ALA A 19 -70.04 16.94 -7.03
C ALA A 19 -70.59 16.50 -8.40
N ALA A 20 -71.69 15.74 -8.57
CA ALA A 20 -72.71 15.16 -7.68
C ALA A 20 -73.33 13.89 -8.32
N ARG A 21 -74.13 13.19 -7.52
CA ARG A 21 -74.78 11.87 -7.71
C ARG A 21 -75.69 11.73 -8.95
N LEU A 22 -75.80 10.48 -9.43
CA LEU A 22 -77.09 9.83 -9.74
C LEU A 22 -77.07 8.35 -9.27
N GLN A 23 -78.16 8.00 -8.58
CA GLN A 23 -78.66 6.66 -8.20
C GLN A 23 -78.96 5.82 -9.45
N CYS A 24 -79.14 4.50 -9.50
CA CYS A 24 -79.22 3.34 -8.61
C CYS A 24 -79.28 2.14 -9.60
N THR A 25 -78.78 0.96 -9.23
CA THR A 25 -79.55 -0.31 -9.28
C THR A 25 -78.71 -1.46 -8.75
N SER A 26 -79.33 -2.21 -7.86
CA SER A 26 -78.94 -3.48 -7.27
C SER A 26 -78.63 -4.56 -8.32
N HIS A 27 -77.64 -5.41 -8.07
CA HIS A 27 -77.87 -6.86 -7.94
C HIS A 27 -76.60 -7.63 -7.52
N ALA A 28 -76.85 -8.60 -6.64
CA ALA A 28 -76.22 -9.92 -6.58
C ALA A 28 -74.73 -10.02 -6.20
N SER A 29 -74.54 -10.36 -4.92
CA SER A 29 -73.74 -11.50 -4.44
C SER A 29 -72.44 -11.82 -5.17
N HIS A 30 -71.30 -11.46 -4.57
CA HIS A 30 -70.17 -12.39 -4.54
C HIS A 30 -69.40 -12.23 -3.23
N GLN A 31 -69.11 -13.38 -2.65
CA GLN A 31 -68.46 -13.59 -1.37
C GLN A 31 -67.21 -12.73 -1.20
N TRP A 32 -67.14 -12.09 -0.04
CA TRP A 32 -65.92 -11.47 0.45
C TRP A 32 -64.94 -12.60 0.76
N HIS A 33 -64.18 -13.05 -0.24
CA HIS A 33 -62.92 -13.72 0.03
C HIS A 33 -62.00 -12.68 0.64
N ALA A 34 -61.96 -12.63 1.97
CA ALA A 34 -60.81 -12.15 2.69
C ALA A 34 -59.59 -12.81 2.05
N ARG A 35 -58.83 -12.01 1.28
CA ARG A 35 -57.53 -12.45 0.80
C ARG A 35 -56.71 -12.69 2.05
N SER A 36 -56.63 -13.95 2.48
CA SER A 36 -55.58 -14.39 3.38
C SER A 36 -54.29 -13.89 2.77
N PHE A 37 -53.68 -12.90 3.42
CA PHE A 37 -52.32 -12.49 3.13
C PHE A 37 -51.45 -13.66 3.59
N SER A 38 -51.37 -14.69 2.76
CA SER A 38 -50.53 -15.85 2.97
C SER A 38 -49.10 -15.35 2.92
N ARG A 39 -48.58 -14.97 4.10
CA ARG A 39 -47.17 -15.04 4.42
C ARG A 39 -46.78 -16.52 4.42
N SER A 40 -46.84 -17.18 3.26
CA SER A 40 -46.03 -18.37 3.07
C SER A 40 -44.60 -17.86 3.06
N CYS A 41 -43.87 -18.10 4.13
CA CYS A 41 -42.44 -17.89 4.17
C CYS A 41 -41.85 -18.66 2.99
N ARG A 42 -41.56 -17.98 1.87
CA ARG A 42 -40.83 -18.55 0.74
C ARG A 42 -39.42 -18.85 1.26
N ASN A 43 -39.26 -20.05 1.81
CA ASN A 43 -37.99 -20.66 2.19
C ASN A 43 -37.17 -21.08 0.96
N GLU A 44 -37.68 -20.82 -0.26
CA GLU A 44 -36.97 -21.10 -1.49
C GLU A 44 -35.87 -20.06 -1.72
N GLN A 45 -34.62 -20.52 -1.69
CA GLN A 45 -33.47 -19.69 -2.06
C GLN A 45 -33.65 -19.15 -3.49
N THR A 46 -33.33 -17.87 -3.69
CA THR A 46 -33.33 -17.23 -5.01
C THR A 46 -32.33 -17.91 -5.95
N GLN A 47 -32.55 -17.82 -7.26
CA GLN A 47 -31.64 -18.40 -8.27
C GLN A 47 -30.20 -17.91 -8.10
N LEU A 48 -30.01 -16.61 -7.85
CA LEU A 48 -28.69 -16.02 -7.59
C LEU A 48 -28.03 -16.62 -6.36
N ARG A 49 -28.79 -16.92 -5.30
CA ARG A 49 -28.27 -17.53 -4.09
C ARG A 49 -27.84 -18.99 -4.33
N ARG A 50 -28.58 -19.73 -5.16
CA ARG A 50 -28.18 -21.08 -5.59
C ARG A 50 -26.88 -21.05 -6.38
N GLN A 51 -26.80 -20.20 -7.41
CA GLN A 51 -25.57 -20.01 -8.20
C GLN A 51 -24.36 -19.59 -7.34
N MET A 52 -24.58 -18.73 -6.35
CA MET A 52 -23.55 -18.34 -5.39
C MET A 52 -23.06 -19.55 -4.58
N TYR A 53 -23.95 -20.38 -4.05
CA TYR A 53 -23.56 -21.58 -3.30
C TYR A 53 -22.93 -22.65 -4.20
N ASP A 54 -23.39 -22.80 -5.44
CA ASP A 54 -22.77 -23.68 -6.43
C ASP A 54 -21.32 -23.27 -6.67
N TRP A 55 -21.04 -21.96 -6.77
CA TRP A 55 -19.68 -21.45 -6.89
C TRP A 55 -18.87 -21.61 -5.59
N LEU A 56 -19.43 -21.29 -4.42
CA LEU A 56 -18.76 -21.42 -3.12
C LEU A 56 -18.38 -22.86 -2.79
N ASN A 57 -19.23 -23.82 -3.16
CA ASN A 57 -18.99 -25.25 -2.94
C ASN A 57 -18.14 -25.88 -4.07
N GLY A 58 -18.05 -25.23 -5.23
CA GLY A 58 -17.18 -25.62 -6.35
C GLY A 58 -15.87 -24.83 -6.34
N PRO A 59 -15.61 -23.93 -7.32
CA PRO A 59 -14.35 -23.21 -7.43
C PRO A 59 -13.95 -22.40 -6.18
N GLY A 60 -14.92 -21.83 -5.47
CA GLY A 60 -14.70 -21.00 -4.29
C GLY A 60 -14.26 -21.79 -3.05
N ALA A 61 -14.44 -23.12 -3.03
CA ALA A 61 -14.09 -23.95 -1.89
C ALA A 61 -12.58 -23.90 -1.57
N LYS A 62 -11.74 -23.73 -2.61
CA LYS A 62 -10.29 -23.61 -2.48
C LYS A 62 -9.83 -22.36 -1.74
N LEU A 63 -10.69 -21.34 -1.62
CA LEU A 63 -10.40 -20.10 -0.90
C LEU A 63 -10.80 -20.16 0.58
N ARG A 64 -11.44 -21.25 1.02
CA ARG A 64 -11.89 -21.41 2.41
C ARG A 64 -10.73 -21.45 3.39
N HIS A 65 -9.63 -22.07 2.98
CA HIS A 65 -8.40 -22.17 3.75
C HIS A 65 -7.23 -21.59 2.93
N PRO A 66 -6.26 -20.93 3.58
CA PRO A 66 -5.10 -20.40 2.87
C PRO A 66 -4.26 -21.55 2.30
N LEU A 67 -3.68 -21.32 1.13
CA LEU A 67 -2.78 -22.27 0.51
C LEU A 67 -1.44 -22.25 1.26
N PRO A 68 -0.92 -23.38 1.76
CA PRO A 68 0.33 -23.38 2.51
C PRO A 68 1.50 -23.01 1.58
N GLY A 69 2.32 -22.06 2.04
CA GLY A 69 3.54 -21.66 1.33
C GLY A 69 3.31 -20.82 0.07
N SER A 70 2.08 -20.39 -0.21
CA SER A 70 1.79 -19.56 -1.38
C SER A 70 0.53 -18.69 -1.24
N THR A 71 0.44 -17.62 -2.02
CA THR A 71 -0.74 -16.77 -2.14
C THR A 71 -1.92 -17.51 -2.75
N ASN A 72 -3.09 -17.34 -2.14
CA ASN A 72 -4.34 -17.96 -2.57
C ASN A 72 -5.31 -16.90 -3.15
N TYR A 73 -4.93 -16.30 -4.28
CA TYR A 73 -5.71 -15.25 -4.94
C TYR A 73 -6.57 -15.79 -6.09
N LEU A 74 -7.65 -15.07 -6.41
CA LEU A 74 -8.56 -15.42 -7.52
C LEU A 74 -7.85 -15.53 -8.87
N GLY A 75 -6.80 -14.74 -9.11
CA GLY A 75 -6.03 -14.77 -10.36
C GLY A 75 -5.18 -16.03 -10.55
N ALA A 76 -4.96 -16.82 -9.50
CA ALA A 76 -4.21 -18.08 -9.57
C ALA A 76 -5.01 -19.22 -10.21
N TYR A 77 -6.34 -19.08 -10.31
CA TYR A 77 -7.25 -20.14 -10.70
C TYR A 77 -7.93 -19.85 -12.05
N ASP A 78 -8.24 -20.92 -12.78
CA ASP A 78 -9.18 -20.85 -13.90
C ASP A 78 -10.65 -20.78 -13.40
N LYS A 79 -11.59 -20.55 -14.31
CA LYS A 79 -13.04 -20.50 -14.06
C LYS A 79 -13.59 -21.74 -13.35
N PHE A 80 -12.93 -22.89 -13.55
CA PHE A 80 -13.29 -24.17 -12.92
C PHE A 80 -12.68 -24.35 -11.52
N GLY A 81 -11.85 -23.41 -11.07
CA GLY A 81 -11.16 -23.49 -9.78
C GLY A 81 -9.85 -24.27 -9.84
N ASN A 82 -9.34 -24.66 -11.00
CA ASN A 82 -8.06 -25.37 -11.12
C ASN A 82 -6.89 -24.38 -11.04
N LEU A 83 -5.84 -24.74 -10.31
CA LEU A 83 -4.68 -23.87 -10.12
C LEU A 83 -3.87 -23.84 -11.42
N LEU A 84 -3.66 -22.66 -11.99
CA LEU A 84 -3.04 -22.50 -13.31
C LEU A 84 -1.59 -23.02 -13.36
N ARG A 85 -0.87 -22.93 -12.24
CA ARG A 85 0.53 -23.38 -12.13
C ARG A 85 0.69 -24.88 -11.86
N ASP A 86 -0.38 -25.58 -11.47
CA ASP A 86 -0.35 -27.02 -11.23
C ASP A 86 -1.24 -27.72 -12.27
N PRO A 87 -0.68 -28.07 -13.45
CA PRO A 87 -1.44 -28.73 -14.51
C PRO A 87 -1.82 -30.19 -14.17
N GLY A 88 -1.51 -30.68 -12.96
CA GLY A 88 -1.76 -32.06 -12.52
C GLY A 88 -3.22 -32.43 -12.26
N ASP A 89 -4.13 -31.47 -12.23
CA ASP A 89 -5.59 -31.69 -12.20
C ASP A 89 -6.18 -31.57 -13.63
N GLU A 90 -5.76 -32.43 -14.56
CA GLU A 90 -6.63 -32.71 -15.70
C GLU A 90 -7.92 -33.34 -15.15
N PRO A 91 -9.12 -32.84 -15.53
CA PRO A 91 -10.36 -33.49 -15.12
C PRO A 91 -10.30 -34.96 -15.58
N PRO A 92 -10.80 -35.93 -14.80
CA PRO A 92 -10.94 -37.28 -15.30
C PRO A 92 -11.71 -37.19 -16.62
N LYS A 93 -11.08 -37.66 -17.72
CA LYS A 93 -11.77 -37.86 -19.00
C LYS A 93 -13.14 -38.48 -18.68
N PRO A 94 -14.23 -38.00 -19.30
CA PRO A 94 -15.56 -38.51 -18.98
C PRO A 94 -15.50 -40.03 -19.10
N ARG A 95 -15.57 -40.72 -17.95
CA ARG A 95 -15.61 -42.18 -17.93
C ARG A 95 -16.88 -42.52 -18.68
N GLU A 96 -16.73 -43.25 -19.79
CA GLU A 96 -17.86 -43.96 -20.39
C GLU A 96 -18.57 -44.68 -19.25
N ARG A 97 -19.87 -44.43 -19.14
CA ARG A 97 -20.73 -44.91 -18.07
C ARG A 97 -20.78 -46.45 -18.17
N SER A 98 -19.90 -47.13 -17.45
CA SER A 98 -20.12 -48.51 -17.04
C SER A 98 -21.08 -48.49 -15.86
N GLU A 99 -22.25 -49.08 -16.06
CA GLU A 99 -23.28 -49.27 -15.06
C GLU A 99 -22.76 -50.26 -14.00
N GLU A 100 -22.33 -49.76 -12.85
CA GLU A 100 -22.19 -50.56 -11.64
C GLU A 100 -23.07 -49.93 -10.54
N GLU A 101 -23.97 -50.74 -10.02
CA GLU A 101 -24.98 -50.44 -9.00
C GLU A 101 -24.36 -49.90 -7.69
N PRO A 102 -25.01 -48.95 -7.00
CA PRO A 102 -24.53 -48.44 -5.73
C PRO A 102 -24.89 -49.42 -4.59
N SER A 103 -23.88 -50.02 -3.97
CA SER A 103 -24.01 -50.64 -2.65
C SER A 103 -24.29 -49.55 -1.60
N ASP A 104 -25.36 -49.73 -0.83
CA ASP A 104 -25.79 -48.89 0.30
C ASP A 104 -24.78 -48.96 1.46
N GLY A 105 -23.66 -48.25 1.32
CA GLY A 105 -22.66 -48.06 2.37
C GLY A 105 -23.08 -46.93 3.30
N GLY A 106 -23.21 -47.25 4.59
CA GLY A 106 -23.71 -46.35 5.62
C GLY A 106 -22.93 -45.04 5.78
N LEU A 107 -23.55 -44.08 6.47
CA LEU A 107 -23.05 -42.72 6.68
C LEU A 107 -21.62 -42.66 7.28
N GLU A 108 -21.23 -43.69 8.03
CA GLU A 108 -19.93 -43.82 8.71
C GLU A 108 -18.78 -44.14 7.74
N GLU A 109 -18.96 -45.07 6.80
CA GLU A 109 -17.96 -45.39 5.77
C GLU A 109 -17.72 -44.19 4.84
N ARG A 110 -18.75 -43.36 4.65
CA ARG A 110 -18.66 -42.12 3.85
C ARG A 110 -17.86 -41.04 4.57
N ILE A 111 -17.93 -40.97 5.90
CA ILE A 111 -17.15 -40.04 6.73
C ILE A 111 -15.69 -40.52 6.82
N GLU A 112 -15.44 -41.82 6.97
CA GLU A 112 -14.09 -42.40 6.95
C GLU A 112 -13.43 -42.28 5.58
N GLY A 113 -14.18 -42.48 4.49
CA GLY A 113 -13.68 -42.28 3.12
C GLY A 113 -13.36 -40.81 2.78
N LEU A 114 -14.02 -39.85 3.42
CA LEU A 114 -13.68 -38.43 3.30
C LEU A 114 -12.43 -38.07 4.12
N LYS A 115 -12.31 -38.58 5.36
CA LYS A 115 -11.11 -38.41 6.18
C LYS A 115 -9.89 -39.06 5.56
N ALA A 116 -10.02 -40.27 4.99
CA ALA A 116 -8.93 -40.95 4.31
C ALA A 116 -8.44 -40.22 3.05
N LYS A 117 -9.34 -39.51 2.34
CA LYS A 117 -8.97 -38.62 1.22
C LYS A 117 -8.29 -37.34 1.71
N GLU A 118 -8.78 -36.74 2.79
CA GLU A 118 -8.12 -35.59 3.44
C GLU A 118 -6.71 -35.97 3.96
N ASP A 119 -6.55 -37.17 4.49
CA ASP A 119 -5.29 -37.70 5.00
C ASP A 119 -4.32 -38.13 3.88
N GLU A 120 -4.81 -38.62 2.73
CA GLU A 120 -4.00 -38.88 1.53
C GLU A 120 -3.54 -37.59 0.84
N GLU A 121 -4.40 -36.57 0.75
CA GLU A 121 -4.04 -35.23 0.25
C GLU A 121 -3.02 -34.54 1.17
N ALA A 122 -3.07 -34.81 2.48
CA ALA A 122 -2.07 -34.32 3.44
C ALA A 122 -0.72 -35.05 3.36
N ARG A 123 -0.64 -36.23 2.72
CA ARG A 123 0.56 -37.10 2.71
C ARG A 123 1.44 -36.93 1.47
N ALA A 124 0.93 -36.32 0.41
CA ALA A 124 1.73 -35.94 -0.73
C ALA A 124 2.28 -34.53 -0.47
N ASP A 125 3.54 -34.44 -0.06
CA ASP A 125 4.34 -33.21 -0.07
C ASP A 125 4.55 -32.79 -1.55
N ARG A 126 3.46 -32.47 -2.26
CA ARG A 126 3.45 -31.99 -3.64
C ARG A 126 4.11 -30.62 -3.57
N THR A 127 5.40 -30.59 -3.85
CA THR A 127 6.17 -29.35 -3.89
C THR A 127 5.64 -28.53 -5.06
N LEU A 128 4.67 -27.66 -4.77
CA LEU A 128 4.08 -26.78 -5.77
C LEU A 128 5.20 -25.97 -6.43
N PRO A 129 5.14 -25.77 -7.76
CA PRO A 129 6.10 -24.91 -8.42
C PRO A 129 6.06 -23.49 -7.84
N PRO A 130 7.17 -22.74 -7.93
CA PRO A 130 7.25 -21.39 -7.40
C PRO A 130 6.16 -20.50 -8.01
N GLU A 131 5.75 -19.49 -7.23
CA GLU A 131 4.61 -18.64 -7.59
C GLU A 131 4.84 -17.91 -8.91
N SER A 132 3.82 -17.95 -9.78
CA SER A 132 3.79 -17.17 -11.00
C SER A 132 3.27 -15.75 -10.74
N LYS A 133 3.48 -14.82 -11.67
CA LYS A 133 2.93 -13.45 -11.60
C LYS A 133 1.39 -13.43 -11.53
N GLN A 134 0.74 -14.43 -12.12
CA GLN A 134 -0.72 -14.57 -12.08
C GLN A 134 -1.21 -14.97 -10.69
N ASP A 135 -0.46 -15.83 -9.99
CA ASP A 135 -0.79 -16.24 -8.63
C ASP A 135 -0.80 -15.05 -7.67
N LEU A 136 0.09 -14.08 -7.91
CA LEU A 136 0.19 -12.84 -7.14
C LEU A 136 -0.91 -11.82 -7.46
N SER A 137 -1.85 -12.10 -8.37
CA SER A 137 -2.89 -11.16 -8.82
C SER A 137 -4.19 -11.32 -8.03
N PRO A 138 -4.47 -10.48 -7.01
CA PRO A 138 -5.70 -10.57 -6.23
C PRO A 138 -6.96 -10.26 -7.04
N PHE A 139 -6.85 -9.38 -8.05
CA PHE A 139 -7.98 -8.94 -8.85
C PHE A 139 -7.79 -9.37 -10.31
N PRO A 140 -8.57 -10.32 -10.83
CA PRO A 140 -8.36 -10.86 -12.18
C PRO A 140 -8.56 -9.81 -13.28
N LEU A 141 -9.39 -8.78 -13.04
CA LEU A 141 -9.63 -7.70 -13.99
C LEU A 141 -8.50 -6.66 -14.03
N ASN A 142 -7.73 -6.50 -12.95
CA ASN A 142 -6.64 -5.53 -12.87
C ASN A 142 -5.28 -6.22 -12.99
N LYS A 143 -4.81 -6.36 -14.23
CA LYS A 143 -3.53 -7.02 -14.55
C LYS A 143 -2.29 -6.30 -14.03
N HIS A 144 -2.38 -5.03 -13.64
CA HIS A 144 -1.23 -4.24 -13.20
C HIS A 144 -0.97 -4.37 -11.69
N PHE A 145 -1.99 -4.73 -10.91
CA PHE A 145 -1.86 -4.81 -9.46
C PHE A 145 -1.53 -6.24 -9.04
N HIS A 146 -0.33 -6.41 -8.49
CA HIS A 146 0.14 -7.66 -7.90
C HIS A 146 0.45 -7.46 -6.43
N SER A 147 0.23 -8.50 -5.63
CA SER A 147 0.67 -8.59 -4.25
C SER A 147 2.18 -8.67 -4.21
N GLN A 148 2.82 -7.56 -3.81
CA GLN A 148 4.26 -7.51 -3.63
C GLN A 148 4.66 -8.28 -2.36
N PRO A 149 5.84 -8.91 -2.34
CA PRO A 149 6.27 -9.68 -1.18
C PRO A 149 6.48 -8.76 0.02
N VAL A 150 6.20 -9.27 1.21
CA VAL A 150 6.46 -8.60 2.49
C VAL A 150 7.73 -9.15 3.15
N LEU A 151 8.39 -8.34 3.98
CA LEU A 151 9.59 -8.78 4.68
C LEU A 151 9.27 -9.93 5.63
N SER A 152 10.07 -11.01 5.63
CA SER A 152 9.94 -12.06 6.64
C SER A 152 10.23 -11.53 8.05
N GLU A 153 9.74 -12.21 9.09
CA GLU A 153 10.02 -11.83 10.49
C GLU A 153 11.52 -11.85 10.79
N GLU A 154 12.23 -12.87 10.31
CA GLU A 154 13.68 -13.02 10.40
C GLU A 154 14.42 -11.84 9.76
N LEU A 155 14.02 -11.43 8.55
CA LEU A 155 14.64 -10.32 7.84
C LEU A 155 14.41 -8.99 8.57
N ARG A 156 13.23 -8.79 9.16
CA ARG A 156 12.93 -7.59 9.97
C ARG A 156 13.81 -7.52 11.22
N GLU A 157 13.99 -8.66 11.91
CA GLU A 157 14.87 -8.74 13.07
C GLU A 157 16.31 -8.43 12.65
N LYS A 158 16.78 -9.03 11.54
CA LYS A 158 18.14 -8.82 11.07
C LYS A 158 18.43 -7.36 10.69
N ILE A 159 17.48 -6.72 10.00
CA ILE A 159 17.56 -5.28 9.68
C ILE A 159 17.63 -4.45 10.96
N TYR A 160 16.82 -4.79 11.97
CA TYR A 160 16.83 -4.08 13.24
C TYR A 160 18.17 -4.22 13.96
N GLU A 161 18.72 -5.44 14.05
CA GLU A 161 20.02 -5.69 14.67
C GLU A 161 21.14 -4.90 13.99
N ASP A 162 21.22 -4.97 12.66
CA ASP A 162 22.26 -4.30 11.88
C ASP A 162 22.17 -2.77 11.98
N VAL A 163 21.00 -2.19 12.24
CA VAL A 163 20.86 -0.73 12.41
C VAL A 163 21.01 -0.31 13.87
N ALA A 164 20.51 -1.09 14.82
CA ALA A 164 20.47 -0.74 16.24
C ALA A 164 21.80 -1.01 16.96
N HIS A 165 22.50 -2.09 16.62
CA HIS A 165 23.78 -2.47 17.25
C HIS A 165 25.01 -1.90 16.55
N THR A 166 24.81 -1.22 15.43
CA THR A 166 25.90 -0.61 14.66
C THR A 166 26.41 0.67 15.30
N THR A 167 27.73 0.88 15.23
CA THR A 167 28.41 2.10 15.72
C THR A 167 28.36 3.26 14.72
N LEU A 168 27.97 3.00 13.47
CA LEU A 168 27.79 4.01 12.43
C LEU A 168 26.66 4.99 12.78
N PRO A 169 26.71 6.22 12.26
CA PRO A 169 25.59 7.15 12.39
C PRO A 169 24.32 6.54 11.77
N LYS A 170 23.17 6.78 12.41
CA LYS A 170 21.88 6.20 12.02
C LYS A 170 21.57 6.34 10.52
N SER A 171 21.84 7.51 9.91
CA SER A 171 21.60 7.73 8.48
C SER A 171 22.45 6.83 7.57
N ALA A 172 23.72 6.60 7.92
CA ALA A 172 24.60 5.71 7.19
C ALA A 172 24.20 4.25 7.41
N ALA A 173 23.87 3.86 8.65
CA ALA A 173 23.37 2.53 8.96
C ALA A 173 22.11 2.17 8.15
N LEU A 174 21.16 3.11 8.02
CA LEU A 174 19.98 2.94 7.15
C LEU A 174 20.36 2.77 5.68
N SER A 175 21.33 3.54 5.18
CA SER A 175 21.79 3.44 3.78
C SER A 175 22.47 2.10 3.48
N VAL A 176 23.33 1.64 4.40
CA VAL A 176 24.02 0.34 4.33
C VAL A 176 23.01 -0.81 4.38
N ALA A 177 22.08 -0.79 5.35
CA ALA A 177 21.03 -1.80 5.46
C ALA A 177 20.14 -1.84 4.19
N SER A 178 19.77 -0.67 3.65
CA SER A 178 19.00 -0.56 2.41
C SER A 178 19.71 -1.23 1.22
N THR A 179 21.02 -0.96 1.07
CA THR A 179 21.85 -1.49 -0.01
C THR A 179 22.05 -3.00 0.10
N ASN A 180 22.29 -3.49 1.32
CA ASN A 180 22.55 -4.90 1.61
C ASN A 180 21.28 -5.74 1.45
N TYR A 181 20.16 -5.27 2.01
CA TYR A 181 18.90 -6.02 2.01
C TYR A 181 18.00 -5.73 0.80
N LYS A 182 18.38 -4.76 -0.04
CA LYS A 182 17.63 -4.34 -1.23
C LYS A 182 16.22 -3.86 -0.89
N VAL A 183 16.14 -3.07 0.17
CA VAL A 183 14.92 -2.50 0.75
C VAL A 183 15.06 -1.00 0.83
N THR A 184 14.06 -0.20 0.45
CA THR A 184 14.14 1.27 0.50
C THR A 184 14.44 1.79 1.91
N MET A 185 15.16 2.93 1.98
CA MET A 185 15.49 3.58 3.25
C MET A 185 14.25 3.92 4.08
N GLU A 186 13.16 4.35 3.43
CA GLU A 186 11.89 4.67 4.08
C GLU A 186 11.30 3.44 4.79
N ARG A 187 11.34 2.28 4.13
CA ARG A 187 10.88 1.01 4.70
C ARG A 187 11.79 0.49 5.80
N VAL A 188 13.12 0.55 5.62
CA VAL A 188 14.09 0.18 6.68
C VAL A 188 13.83 1.00 7.95
N ALA A 189 13.66 2.33 7.82
CA ALA A 189 13.37 3.20 8.95
C ALA A 189 12.01 2.88 9.61
N ALA A 190 11.01 2.46 8.84
CA ALA A 190 9.73 2.00 9.39
C ALA A 190 9.87 0.68 10.16
N VAL A 191 10.61 -0.28 9.61
CA VAL A 191 10.90 -1.57 10.27
C VAL A 191 11.59 -1.34 11.61
N VAL A 192 12.64 -0.51 11.64
CA VAL A 192 13.36 -0.19 12.88
C VAL A 192 12.43 0.43 13.91
N ARG A 193 11.58 1.39 13.53
CA ARG A 193 10.59 1.99 14.44
C ARG A 193 9.60 0.96 14.99
N LEU A 194 9.02 0.12 14.13
CA LEU A 194 8.06 -0.90 14.56
C LEU A 194 8.73 -1.95 15.48
N LYS A 195 9.96 -2.37 15.16
CA LYS A 195 10.72 -3.29 16.00
C LYS A 195 11.11 -2.69 17.34
N THR A 196 11.46 -1.39 17.41
CA THR A 196 11.66 -0.74 18.72
C THR A 196 10.40 -0.78 19.59
N MET A 197 9.22 -0.56 19.00
CA MET A 197 7.95 -0.66 19.73
C MET A 197 7.64 -2.11 20.15
N GLU A 198 7.92 -3.08 19.29
CA GLU A 198 7.78 -4.51 19.60
C GLU A 198 8.65 -4.91 20.79
N LYS A 199 9.94 -4.57 20.78
CA LYS A 199 10.85 -4.82 21.92
C LYS A 199 10.41 -4.11 23.20
N GLN A 200 9.86 -2.89 23.08
CA GLN A 200 9.29 -2.19 24.22
C GLN A 200 8.08 -2.94 24.79
N TRP A 201 7.17 -3.43 23.94
CA TRP A 201 6.00 -4.19 24.38
C TRP A 201 6.37 -5.54 24.99
N GLU A 202 7.41 -6.20 24.45
CA GLU A 202 8.00 -7.39 25.04
C GLU A 202 8.54 -7.10 26.45
N ALA A 203 9.29 -6.01 26.62
CA ALA A 203 9.82 -5.58 27.92
C ALA A 203 8.71 -5.22 28.92
N GLU A 204 7.61 -4.63 28.44
CA GLU A 204 6.41 -4.34 29.24
C GLU A 204 5.54 -5.58 29.50
N GLY A 205 5.83 -6.73 28.88
CA GLY A 205 5.06 -7.96 29.03
C GLY A 205 3.66 -7.91 28.40
N LYS A 206 3.43 -7.03 27.41
CA LYS A 206 2.13 -6.90 26.73
C LYS A 206 1.82 -8.14 25.87
N PRO A 207 0.57 -8.62 25.86
CA PRO A 207 0.19 -9.75 25.02
C PRO A 207 0.28 -9.38 23.53
N MET A 208 1.05 -10.16 22.77
CA MET A 208 1.23 -9.98 21.33
C MET A 208 0.30 -10.89 20.53
N ALA A 209 -0.20 -10.39 19.40
CA ALA A 209 -1.06 -11.14 18.48
C ALA A 209 -0.27 -12.11 17.57
N LYS A 210 0.58 -12.97 18.15
CA LYS A 210 1.46 -13.89 17.40
C LYS A 210 0.70 -14.89 16.51
N PRO A 211 -0.39 -15.53 16.96
CA PRO A 211 -1.14 -16.47 16.11
C PRO A 211 -1.72 -15.78 14.87
N TYR A 212 -2.25 -14.57 15.04
CA TYR A 212 -2.77 -13.75 13.96
C TYR A 212 -1.65 -13.36 12.98
N ALA A 213 -0.53 -12.86 13.48
CA ALA A 213 0.60 -12.46 12.64
C ALA A 213 1.13 -13.64 11.80
N LYS A 214 1.29 -14.83 12.43
CA LYS A 214 1.71 -16.05 11.74
C LYS A 214 0.74 -16.46 10.63
N ALA A 215 -0.56 -16.48 10.94
CA ALA A 215 -1.59 -16.85 9.97
C ALA A 215 -1.61 -15.88 8.77
N VAL A 216 -1.56 -14.57 9.00
CA VAL A 216 -1.55 -13.56 7.92
C VAL A 216 -0.28 -13.67 7.08
N LEU A 217 0.88 -13.86 7.70
CA LEU A 217 2.17 -13.94 7.00
C LEU A 217 2.24 -15.18 6.10
N GLN A 218 1.57 -16.27 6.46
CA GLN A 218 1.43 -17.47 5.61
C GLN A 218 0.59 -17.24 4.34
N MET A 219 -0.30 -16.23 4.33
CA MET A 219 -1.15 -15.93 3.16
C MET A 219 -0.48 -14.99 2.16
N LEU A 220 0.60 -14.33 2.56
CA LEU A 220 1.27 -13.28 1.78
C LEU A 220 2.58 -13.81 1.18
N PRO A 221 3.00 -13.31 0.01
CA PRO A 221 4.31 -13.62 -0.52
C PRO A 221 5.36 -12.97 0.39
N THR A 222 6.48 -13.64 0.64
CA THR A 222 7.50 -13.14 1.58
C THR A 222 8.91 -13.16 0.99
N THR A 223 9.66 -12.08 1.19
CA THR A 223 11.09 -12.08 0.95
C THR A 223 11.80 -12.61 2.19
N ARG A 224 12.39 -13.79 2.05
CA ARG A 224 13.18 -14.43 3.11
C ARG A 224 14.56 -13.80 3.20
N LEU A 225 15.19 -13.96 4.36
CA LEU A 225 16.59 -13.65 4.55
C LEU A 225 17.42 -14.70 3.80
N ALA A 226 18.31 -14.25 2.92
CA ALA A 226 19.24 -15.14 2.23
C ALA A 226 20.36 -15.59 3.19
N PRO A 227 20.89 -16.81 3.02
CA PRO A 227 22.01 -17.30 3.84
C PRO A 227 23.28 -16.46 3.66
N GLN A 228 23.45 -15.82 2.50
CA GLN A 228 24.52 -14.85 2.24
C GLN A 228 23.92 -13.55 1.70
N ILE A 229 24.42 -12.42 2.21
CA ILE A 229 23.97 -11.08 1.83
C ILE A 229 24.11 -10.82 0.32
N THR A 230 25.17 -11.36 -0.32
CA THR A 230 25.40 -11.21 -1.76
C THR A 230 24.34 -11.89 -2.63
N ARG A 231 23.58 -12.84 -2.07
CA ARG A 231 22.50 -13.56 -2.73
C ARG A 231 21.11 -13.11 -2.24
N GLN A 232 21.05 -12.00 -1.50
CA GLN A 232 19.79 -11.45 -1.03
C GLN A 232 18.92 -11.07 -2.24
N PRO A 233 17.69 -11.60 -2.36
CA PRO A 233 16.79 -11.19 -3.43
C PRO A 233 16.38 -9.73 -3.27
N ASP A 234 16.23 -9.03 -4.39
CA ASP A 234 15.71 -7.68 -4.40
C ASP A 234 14.28 -7.66 -3.84
N HIS A 235 14.06 -6.93 -2.74
CA HIS A 235 12.73 -6.76 -2.18
C HIS A 235 11.94 -5.68 -2.92
N GLU A 236 12.61 -4.57 -3.23
CA GLU A 236 12.03 -3.44 -3.96
C GLU A 236 13.13 -2.61 -4.65
N PRO A 237 12.81 -1.82 -5.68
CA PRO A 237 13.80 -0.99 -6.37
C PRO A 237 14.31 0.14 -5.46
N ILE A 238 15.55 0.04 -5.00
CA ILE A 238 16.20 1.03 -4.12
C ILE A 238 16.65 2.31 -4.84
N ALA A 239 16.72 2.27 -6.17
CA ALA A 239 17.20 3.37 -7.01
C ALA A 239 16.09 4.21 -7.65
N ASP A 240 14.82 3.96 -7.29
CA ASP A 240 13.67 4.64 -7.89
C ASP A 240 13.64 6.13 -7.55
N ILE A 241 13.40 6.95 -8.58
CA ILE A 241 13.35 8.42 -8.46
C ILE A 241 11.93 8.90 -8.73
N ARG A 242 11.42 9.80 -7.88
CA ARG A 242 10.13 10.46 -8.12
C ARG A 242 10.20 11.31 -9.39
N VAL A 243 9.22 11.19 -10.28
CA VAL A 243 9.14 11.99 -11.51
C VAL A 243 8.83 13.45 -11.17
N HIS A 244 9.75 14.36 -11.47
CA HIS A 244 9.59 15.78 -11.22
C HIS A 244 8.65 16.41 -12.27
N PRO A 245 7.75 17.35 -11.93
CA PRO A 245 6.84 17.95 -12.90
C PRO A 245 7.56 18.59 -14.10
N ALA A 246 8.71 19.23 -13.89
CA ALA A 246 9.48 19.84 -14.96
C ALA A 246 9.99 18.83 -16.01
N THR A 247 10.21 17.56 -15.63
CA THR A 247 10.69 16.53 -16.56
C THR A 247 9.57 15.82 -17.32
N ARG A 248 8.31 16.26 -17.19
CA ARG A 248 7.17 15.68 -17.92
C ARG A 248 6.98 16.26 -19.32
N GLN A 249 7.67 17.35 -19.63
CA GLN A 249 7.60 18.02 -20.92
C GLN A 249 8.43 17.25 -21.95
N GLN A 250 7.92 17.15 -23.18
CA GLN A 250 8.69 16.66 -24.31
C GLN A 250 9.50 17.82 -24.90
N LEU A 251 10.83 17.72 -24.83
CA LEU A 251 11.74 18.77 -25.31
C LEU A 251 12.68 18.20 -26.37
N PHE A 252 12.80 18.91 -27.49
CA PHE A 252 13.79 18.66 -28.53
C PHE A 252 14.72 19.87 -28.59
N VAL A 253 15.84 19.78 -27.90
CA VAL A 253 16.79 20.91 -27.79
C VAL A 253 17.73 20.88 -28.98
N PRO A 254 17.71 21.91 -29.87
CA PRO A 254 18.68 21.99 -30.95
C PRO A 254 20.07 22.27 -30.35
N VAL A 255 21.03 21.42 -30.70
CA VAL A 255 22.42 21.51 -30.27
C VAL A 255 23.34 21.40 -31.47
N SER A 256 24.59 21.84 -31.33
CA SER A 256 25.61 21.60 -32.36
C SER A 256 25.75 20.10 -32.63
N GLU A 257 25.99 19.73 -33.88
CA GLU A 257 26.20 18.35 -34.34
C GLU A 257 27.33 17.63 -33.59
N SER A 258 28.34 18.36 -33.13
CA SER A 258 29.48 17.82 -32.39
C SER A 258 29.34 17.90 -30.86
N ARG A 259 28.22 18.44 -30.35
CA ARG A 259 28.03 18.62 -28.91
C ARG A 259 27.78 17.27 -28.22
N ARG A 260 28.56 16.99 -27.17
CA ARG A 260 28.28 15.89 -26.24
C ARG A 260 27.21 16.31 -25.24
N PHE A 261 25.97 15.88 -25.46
CA PHE A 261 24.84 16.22 -24.60
C PHE A 261 24.71 15.25 -23.43
N THR A 262 25.01 15.72 -22.21
CA THR A 262 25.08 14.88 -20.99
C THR A 262 23.79 14.92 -20.17
N ARG A 263 23.68 14.04 -19.15
CA ARG A 263 22.55 14.05 -18.19
C ARG A 263 22.45 15.38 -17.41
N THR A 264 23.58 16.03 -17.16
CA THR A 264 23.63 17.37 -16.54
C THR A 264 23.13 18.45 -17.48
N ASP A 265 23.45 18.37 -18.78
CA ASP A 265 22.88 19.29 -19.79
C ASP A 265 21.37 19.08 -19.91
N ALA A 266 20.92 17.82 -19.94
CA ALA A 266 19.50 17.47 -20.00
C ALA A 266 18.72 18.01 -18.79
N ALA A 267 19.27 17.87 -17.57
CA ALA A 267 18.63 18.39 -16.36
C ALA A 267 18.48 19.92 -16.42
N ARG A 268 19.54 20.62 -16.85
CA ARG A 268 19.53 22.08 -17.05
C ARG A 268 18.55 22.51 -18.13
N ALA A 269 18.40 21.72 -19.20
CA ALA A 269 17.43 21.98 -20.25
C ALA A 269 15.97 21.91 -19.76
N PHE A 270 15.66 21.02 -18.80
CA PHE A 270 14.33 20.98 -18.19
C PHE A 270 14.10 22.11 -17.19
N ALA A 271 15.06 22.40 -16.31
CA ALA A 271 15.00 23.53 -15.39
C ALA A 271 16.41 23.90 -14.87
N PRO A 272 16.68 25.19 -14.58
CA PRO A 272 18.03 25.66 -14.24
C PRO A 272 18.58 25.00 -12.97
N ASP A 273 17.74 24.82 -11.95
CA ASP A 273 18.12 24.28 -10.64
C ASP A 273 17.89 22.76 -10.51
N LEU A 274 17.51 22.08 -11.59
CA LEU A 274 17.23 20.65 -11.54
C LEU A 274 18.52 19.84 -11.49
N LEU A 275 18.66 19.03 -10.45
CA LEU A 275 19.76 18.08 -10.33
C LEU A 275 19.60 16.93 -11.36
N PRO A 276 20.71 16.39 -11.90
CA PRO A 276 20.66 15.19 -12.74
C PRO A 276 20.13 14.00 -11.96
N ALA A 277 19.61 12.99 -12.68
CA ALA A 277 19.01 11.79 -12.08
C ALA A 277 19.90 11.13 -11.03
N GLU A 278 21.19 10.96 -11.32
CA GLU A 278 22.18 10.31 -10.44
C GLU A 278 22.27 10.94 -9.04
N LYS A 279 22.12 12.27 -8.94
CA LYS A 279 22.18 13.00 -7.66
C LYS A 279 20.84 13.01 -6.92
N ARG A 280 19.76 12.60 -7.58
CA ARG A 280 18.39 12.57 -7.03
C ARG A 280 17.99 11.20 -6.49
N ILE A 281 18.79 10.17 -6.78
CA ILE A 281 18.62 8.82 -6.24
C ILE A 281 18.80 8.88 -4.71
N PRO A 282 18.03 8.10 -3.92
CA PRO A 282 18.23 8.02 -2.47
C PRO A 282 19.66 7.62 -2.05
N HIS A 283 20.33 6.81 -2.86
CA HIS A 283 21.69 6.33 -2.68
C HIS A 283 22.65 6.82 -3.77
N PRO A 284 23.08 8.11 -3.76
CA PRO A 284 24.02 8.62 -4.75
C PRO A 284 25.40 7.95 -4.66
N ASP A 285 25.80 7.51 -3.46
CA ASP A 285 27.08 6.84 -3.22
C ASP A 285 27.23 5.54 -4.02
N LEU A 286 26.13 4.83 -4.33
CA LEU A 286 26.18 3.61 -5.15
C LEU A 286 26.69 3.90 -6.56
N VAL A 287 26.30 5.04 -7.14
CA VAL A 287 26.77 5.45 -8.47
C VAL A 287 28.28 5.72 -8.44
N GLU A 288 28.78 6.28 -7.33
CA GLU A 288 30.21 6.56 -7.17
C GLU A 288 31.02 5.28 -6.96
N VAL A 289 30.51 4.33 -6.18
CA VAL A 289 31.14 3.00 -6.00
C VAL A 289 31.22 2.24 -7.33
N GLU A 290 30.16 2.25 -8.13
CA GLU A 290 30.16 1.60 -9.45
C GLU A 290 31.13 2.29 -10.41
N ARG A 291 31.22 3.63 -10.38
CA ARG A 291 32.23 4.37 -11.16
C ARG A 291 33.65 4.01 -10.77
N ASP A 292 33.95 3.96 -9.47
CA ASP A 292 35.26 3.53 -8.99
C ASP A 292 35.61 2.10 -9.47
N GLY A 293 34.58 1.25 -9.60
CA GLY A 293 34.66 -0.08 -10.19
C GLY A 293 35.01 -0.07 -11.68
N LEU A 294 34.30 0.73 -12.47
CA LEU A 294 34.50 0.88 -13.91
C LEU A 294 35.84 1.53 -14.27
N ASP A 295 36.30 2.48 -13.43
CA ASP A 295 37.60 3.12 -13.57
C ASP A 295 38.77 2.17 -13.28
N GLY A 296 38.49 0.94 -12.81
CA GLY A 296 39.49 -0.10 -12.58
C GLY A 296 40.37 0.15 -11.35
N LEU A 297 39.97 1.02 -10.43
CA LEU A 297 40.75 1.39 -9.25
C LEU A 297 40.99 0.20 -8.34
N GLY A 298 42.12 0.20 -7.63
CA GLY A 298 42.47 -0.85 -6.68
C GLY A 298 41.52 -0.90 -5.48
N TYR A 299 41.44 -2.04 -4.80
CA TYR A 299 40.57 -2.21 -3.63
C TYR A 299 40.88 -1.21 -2.49
N GLU A 300 42.17 -0.95 -2.25
CA GLU A 300 42.61 0.01 -1.23
C GLU A 300 42.20 1.46 -1.57
N GLU A 301 42.39 1.87 -2.83
CA GLU A 301 41.97 3.20 -3.30
C GLU A 301 40.44 3.38 -3.19
N ARG A 302 39.66 2.34 -3.48
CA ARG A 302 38.20 2.35 -3.29
C ARG A 302 37.82 2.53 -1.84
N ILE A 303 38.52 1.87 -0.92
CA ILE A 303 38.31 2.03 0.52
C ILE A 303 38.60 3.47 0.93
N ASP A 304 39.69 4.06 0.47
CA ASP A 304 40.07 5.41 0.86
C ASP A 304 39.11 6.46 0.28
N ARG A 305 38.65 6.29 -0.96
CA ARG A 305 37.56 7.10 -1.51
C ARG A 305 36.27 6.94 -0.70
N GLN A 306 35.93 5.73 -0.28
CA GLN A 306 34.76 5.49 0.56
C GLN A 306 34.89 6.16 1.94
N LYS A 307 36.07 6.13 2.57
CA LYS A 307 36.34 6.86 3.82
C LYS A 307 36.15 8.36 3.62
N ALA A 308 36.72 8.93 2.56
CA ALA A 308 36.57 10.35 2.24
C ALA A 308 35.10 10.74 2.01
N ARG A 309 34.29 9.88 1.38
CA ARG A 309 32.84 10.07 1.24
C ARG A 309 32.14 10.07 2.61
N ASN A 310 32.43 9.10 3.45
CA ASN A 310 31.86 9.00 4.79
C ASN A 310 32.20 10.22 5.65
N GLU A 311 33.43 10.75 5.55
CA GLU A 311 33.86 11.98 6.23
C GLU A 311 33.08 13.20 5.75
N ARG A 312 32.87 13.36 4.44
CA ARG A 312 32.05 14.45 3.88
C ARG A 312 30.62 14.40 4.42
N HIS A 313 30.00 13.21 4.44
CA HIS A 313 28.66 13.02 5.00
C HIS A 313 28.62 13.34 6.50
N ALA A 314 29.67 12.99 7.26
CA ALA A 314 29.78 13.35 8.67
C ALA A 314 29.88 14.88 8.87
N LEU A 315 30.65 15.57 8.04
CA LEU A 315 30.75 17.04 8.06
C LEU A 315 29.41 17.71 7.73
N ASP A 316 28.70 17.24 6.71
CA ASP A 316 27.37 17.79 6.38
C ASP A 316 26.36 17.57 7.51
N LYS A 317 26.44 16.43 8.19
CA LYS A 317 25.62 16.14 9.38
C LYS A 317 25.93 17.09 10.53
N THR A 318 27.20 17.27 10.88
CA THR A 318 27.58 18.21 11.96
C THR A 318 27.15 19.65 11.63
N ARG A 319 27.23 20.05 10.36
CA ARG A 319 26.71 21.35 9.89
C ARG A 319 25.19 21.45 10.07
N ALA A 320 24.45 20.39 9.79
CA ALA A 320 23.00 20.34 9.97
C ALA A 320 22.61 20.38 11.47
N GLU A 321 23.32 19.63 12.32
CA GLU A 321 23.15 19.63 13.78
C GLU A 321 23.43 21.02 14.36
N ARG A 322 24.51 21.68 13.92
CA ARG A 322 24.82 23.06 14.33
C ARG A 322 23.70 24.03 13.96
N LYS A 323 23.15 23.92 12.74
CA LYS A 323 22.00 24.74 12.32
C LYS A 323 20.74 24.42 13.13
N ALA A 324 20.55 23.17 13.56
CA ALA A 324 19.43 22.78 14.40
C ALA A 324 19.57 23.36 15.82
N LEU A 325 20.78 23.33 16.39
CA LEU A 325 21.10 23.95 17.67
C LEU A 325 20.88 25.47 17.62
N GLU A 326 21.33 26.13 16.55
CA GLU A 326 21.09 27.56 16.35
C GLU A 326 19.59 27.90 16.24
N ARG A 327 18.78 27.02 15.62
CA ARG A 327 17.33 27.19 15.61
C ARG A 327 16.72 26.97 16.99
N ALA A 328 17.21 25.99 17.75
CA ALA A 328 16.74 25.71 19.11
C ALA A 328 17.11 26.84 20.08
N SER A 329 18.28 27.48 19.92
CA SER A 329 18.69 28.62 20.75
C SER A 329 17.86 29.87 20.54
N ARG A 330 17.11 29.97 19.43
CA ARG A 330 16.12 31.04 19.21
C ARG A 330 14.86 30.87 20.07
N THR A 331 14.70 29.71 20.71
CA THR A 331 13.60 29.45 21.64
C THR A 331 14.07 29.65 23.07
N SER A 332 13.61 30.71 23.74
CA SER A 332 13.83 30.91 25.18
C SER A 332 12.69 30.32 26.00
N ARG A 333 13.02 29.54 27.04
CA ARG A 333 12.05 28.93 27.97
C ARG A 333 12.10 29.67 29.30
N ILE A 334 11.03 30.37 29.65
CA ILE A 334 10.86 31.03 30.96
C ILE A 334 9.94 30.17 31.81
N GLN A 335 10.45 29.66 32.93
CA GLN A 335 9.68 28.83 33.85
C GLN A 335 8.65 29.68 34.59
N GLY A 336 7.40 29.23 34.61
CA GLY A 336 6.33 29.88 35.34
C GLY A 336 5.81 29.02 36.50
N ARG A 337 4.83 29.53 37.25
CA ARG A 337 4.26 28.81 38.40
C ARG A 337 3.46 27.56 38.01
N ARG A 338 2.78 27.57 36.85
CA ARG A 338 1.95 26.45 36.35
C ARG A 338 2.34 25.98 34.95
N TRP A 339 2.90 26.87 34.14
CA TRP A 339 3.24 26.63 32.74
C TRP A 339 4.60 27.23 32.45
N ASP A 340 5.32 26.63 31.51
CA ASP A 340 6.54 27.20 30.98
C ASP A 340 6.25 27.93 29.69
N PHE A 341 6.62 29.20 29.63
CA PHE A 341 6.45 30.03 28.46
C PHE A 341 7.65 29.83 27.52
N ARG A 342 7.37 29.48 26.26
CA ARG A 342 8.40 29.32 25.21
C ARG A 342 8.29 30.46 24.20
N PHE A 343 9.21 31.41 24.26
CA PHE A 343 9.27 32.51 23.31
C PHE A 343 10.18 32.11 22.15
N HIS A 344 9.68 32.24 20.93
CA HIS A 344 10.42 31.92 19.72
C HIS A 344 10.75 33.23 19.02
N ASP A 345 12.03 33.55 18.91
CA ASP A 345 12.46 34.74 18.20
C ASP A 345 12.28 34.56 16.69
N PHE A 346 11.67 35.56 16.06
CA PHE A 346 11.43 35.58 14.62
C PHE A 346 11.76 36.95 14.05
N SER A 347 12.04 37.00 12.74
CA SER A 347 12.31 38.27 12.05
C SER A 347 11.02 38.91 11.57
N VAL A 348 10.76 40.15 12.00
CA VAL A 348 9.60 40.96 11.57
C VAL A 348 9.75 41.43 10.12
N GLU A 349 10.98 41.57 9.63
CA GLU A 349 11.27 41.98 8.25
C GLU A 349 10.98 40.88 7.22
N GLN A 350 10.72 39.65 7.67
CA GLN A 350 10.40 38.49 6.82
C GLN A 350 8.96 38.50 6.28
N VAL A 351 8.45 39.68 5.91
CA VAL A 351 7.11 39.90 5.35
C VAL A 351 7.11 40.06 3.83
N GLY A 352 8.30 40.16 3.21
CA GLY A 352 8.45 40.41 1.78
C GLY A 352 8.12 41.85 1.39
N ARG A 353 8.37 42.22 0.13
CA ARG A 353 8.21 43.60 -0.35
C ARG A 353 6.79 44.15 -0.17
N ASP A 354 5.78 43.32 -0.39
CA ASP A 354 4.37 43.73 -0.39
C ASP A 354 3.63 43.28 0.89
N GLY A 355 4.36 42.85 1.93
CA GLY A 355 3.77 42.28 3.16
C GLY A 355 3.17 40.87 3.00
N ARG A 356 3.33 40.24 1.83
CA ARG A 356 2.79 38.91 1.49
C ARG A 356 3.92 37.90 1.32
N HIS A 357 4.32 37.24 2.40
CA HIS A 357 5.34 36.18 2.36
C HIS A 357 4.89 34.93 3.14
N PRO A 358 4.97 33.70 2.59
CA PRO A 358 4.44 32.48 3.21
C PRO A 358 5.05 32.18 4.60
N ALA A 359 6.28 32.60 4.85
CA ALA A 359 6.95 32.43 6.15
C ALA A 359 6.68 33.57 7.14
N GLY A 360 5.89 34.60 6.78
CA GLY A 360 5.56 35.69 7.69
C GLY A 360 4.74 35.20 8.89
N VAL A 361 5.11 35.65 10.09
CA VAL A 361 4.48 35.25 11.36
C VAL A 361 3.38 36.24 11.74
N GLY A 362 2.22 35.72 12.16
CA GLY A 362 1.08 36.52 12.62
C GLY A 362 -0.21 36.26 11.83
N TRP A 363 -1.34 36.75 12.35
CA TRP A 363 -2.61 36.71 11.65
C TRP A 363 -2.65 37.79 10.56
N ARG A 364 -2.92 37.42 9.31
CA ARG A 364 -2.94 38.36 8.19
C ARG A 364 -4.18 39.25 8.23
N TYR A 365 -3.99 40.56 8.03
CA TYR A 365 -5.08 41.53 7.87
C TYR A 365 -5.65 41.50 6.45
N GLY A 366 -6.94 41.84 6.31
CA GLY A 366 -7.62 41.90 5.01
C GLY A 366 -7.96 40.53 4.40
N ALA A 367 -7.93 39.44 5.19
CA ALA A 367 -8.30 38.09 4.76
C ALA A 367 -9.57 37.62 5.49
N PRO A 368 -10.74 37.51 4.81
CA PRO A 368 -11.96 37.00 5.43
C PRO A 368 -11.84 35.51 5.76
N HIS A 369 -12.64 35.03 6.72
CA HIS A 369 -12.68 33.62 7.07
C HIS A 369 -13.07 32.74 5.88
N GLU A 370 -12.32 31.67 5.66
CA GLU A 370 -12.53 30.73 4.56
C GLU A 370 -13.48 29.57 4.92
N ASP A 371 -14.16 29.64 6.08
CA ASP A 371 -14.92 28.52 6.64
C ASP A 371 -16.10 28.04 5.80
N ARG A 372 -16.62 28.93 4.94
CA ARG A 372 -17.73 28.67 4.00
C ARG A 372 -17.24 28.17 2.63
N LYS A 373 -15.93 28.17 2.37
CA LYS A 373 -15.37 27.65 1.11
C LYS A 373 -15.46 26.12 1.10
N ARG A 374 -15.94 25.56 -0.01
CA ARG A 374 -15.99 24.11 -0.22
C ARG A 374 -14.57 23.56 -0.31
N GLY A 375 -14.32 22.44 0.39
CA GLY A 375 -13.00 21.77 0.38
C GLY A 375 -12.00 22.29 1.41
N GLN A 376 -12.40 23.18 2.33
CA GLN A 376 -11.52 23.65 3.38
C GLN A 376 -11.20 22.55 4.40
N VAL A 377 -9.92 22.30 4.64
CA VAL A 377 -9.46 21.28 5.60
C VAL A 377 -9.50 21.86 7.02
N LYS A 378 -10.41 21.33 7.84
CA LYS A 378 -10.60 21.68 9.28
C LYS A 378 -10.06 20.62 10.25
N ILE A 379 -9.26 19.68 9.72
CA ILE A 379 -8.66 18.56 10.45
C ILE A 379 -7.15 18.83 10.58
N PRO A 380 -6.49 18.45 11.69
CA PRO A 380 -5.04 18.60 11.82
C PRO A 380 -4.30 17.92 10.67
N LYS A 381 -3.47 18.69 9.94
CA LYS A 381 -2.67 18.19 8.80
C LYS A 381 -1.34 17.55 9.22
N LYS A 382 -0.91 17.79 10.46
CA LYS A 382 0.36 17.32 11.02
C LYS A 382 0.12 16.95 12.48
N VAL A 383 0.55 15.76 12.86
CA VAL A 383 0.60 15.29 14.24
C VAL A 383 2.06 15.06 14.55
N ASP A 384 2.61 15.91 15.42
CA ASP A 384 3.99 15.77 15.88
C ASP A 384 4.05 14.67 16.96
N ALA A 385 5.04 13.80 16.86
CA ALA A 385 5.28 12.66 17.75
C ALA A 385 6.38 12.95 18.76
#